data_AF-A0A355RHN9-F1
#
_entry.id   AF-A0A355RHN9-F1
#
_cell.length_a   1.000
_cell.length_b   1.000
_cell.length_c   1.000
_cell.angle_alpha   90.00
_cell.angle_beta   90.00
_cell.angle_gamma   90.00
#
_symmetry.space_group_name_H-M   'P 1'
#
loop_
_entity.id
_entity.type
_entity.pdbx_description
1 polymer ?
#
loop_
_entity_poly.entity_id
_entity_poly.type
_entity_poly.pdbx_seq_one_letter_code
_entity_poly.pdbx_strand_id
1 'polypeptide(L)'
;DGSDPRSCPKCGVGVLHLKTSRTGGFVGCGNYPDCRFTRPMNGDANDTGDRVLGEDAGDEISLKKGRFGPYIQRGEATEEQPKPPRASLPKGWAASEMDLEKALLLLNLPREIGPHPEDGEMIEAGIGRYGPFVKHGRLYANLKEAEDVFTIGMNRAVEELAKKAASRGGARGSAAKPLKEVGEHPSEGGPIQVMAGRYGPYVKFAKINATLPKDMEPESITLEQALELIEAKVKKGGKKPATKKKPAAKKKTPAKKKPAA
;
A
#
# COMPACT_ATOMS: atom_id res chain seq x y z
N ASP A 1 -36.35 1.51 -32.05
CA ASP A 1 -35.88 2.78 -32.67
C ASP A 1 -35.21 2.70 -34.02
N GLY A 2 -35.10 1.53 -34.70
CA GLY A 2 -34.79 1.48 -36.16
C GLY A 2 -33.49 2.16 -36.63
N SER A 3 -32.66 2.66 -35.72
CA SER A 3 -31.43 3.36 -35.98
C SER A 3 -30.33 2.37 -36.35
N ASP A 4 -29.48 2.74 -37.31
CA ASP A 4 -28.39 1.89 -37.77
C ASP A 4 -27.50 1.51 -36.57
N PRO A 5 -27.36 0.21 -36.24
CA PRO A 5 -26.55 -0.25 -35.11
C PRO A 5 -25.06 0.11 -35.25
N ARG A 6 -24.61 0.54 -36.43
CA ARG A 6 -23.25 1.02 -36.69
C ARG A 6 -23.12 2.54 -36.69
N SER A 7 -24.19 3.29 -36.45
CA SER A 7 -24.09 4.74 -36.28
C SER A 7 -23.39 5.10 -34.96
N CYS A 8 -22.51 6.10 -35.01
CA CYS A 8 -21.81 6.57 -33.83
C CYS A 8 -22.77 7.34 -32.90
N PRO A 9 -22.94 6.93 -31.64
CA PRO A 9 -23.86 7.61 -30.73
C PRO A 9 -23.39 9.01 -30.33
N LYS A 10 -22.09 9.30 -30.48
CA LYS A 10 -21.51 10.59 -30.09
C LYS A 10 -21.70 11.69 -31.13
N CYS A 11 -21.55 11.38 -32.42
CA CYS A 11 -21.63 12.38 -33.48
C CYS A 11 -22.78 12.16 -34.47
N GLY A 12 -23.47 11.02 -34.43
CA GLY A 12 -24.58 10.68 -35.34
C GLY A 12 -24.20 10.46 -36.81
N VAL A 13 -23.06 10.99 -37.26
CA VAL A 13 -22.62 10.97 -38.66
C VAL A 13 -21.62 9.84 -38.94
N GLY A 14 -20.76 9.52 -37.99
CA GLY A 14 -19.67 8.56 -38.20
C GLY A 14 -20.13 7.10 -38.07
N VAL A 15 -19.50 6.20 -38.84
CA VAL A 15 -19.73 4.75 -38.76
C VAL A 15 -18.77 4.12 -37.75
N LEU A 16 -19.25 3.16 -36.97
CA LEU A 16 -18.50 2.42 -35.97
C LEU A 16 -17.72 1.26 -36.62
N HIS A 17 -16.39 1.27 -36.43
CA HIS A 17 -15.49 0.23 -36.92
C HIS A 17 -14.84 -0.54 -35.77
N LEU A 18 -14.70 -1.85 -35.93
CA LEU A 18 -13.88 -2.66 -35.04
C LEU A 18 -12.39 -2.42 -35.32
N LYS A 19 -11.65 -2.02 -34.30
CA LYS A 19 -10.21 -1.78 -34.30
C LYS A 19 -9.54 -2.64 -33.23
N THR A 20 -8.28 -3.00 -33.46
CA THR A 20 -7.47 -3.80 -32.52
C THR A 20 -6.49 -2.91 -31.76
N SER A 21 -6.33 -3.15 -30.45
CA SER A 21 -5.33 -2.48 -29.61
C SER A 21 -4.53 -3.51 -28.79
N ARG A 22 -3.46 -3.03 -28.12
CA ARG A 22 -2.65 -3.84 -27.22
C ARG A 22 -3.45 -4.43 -26.04
N THR A 23 -4.54 -3.80 -25.65
CA THR A 23 -5.42 -4.23 -24.53
C THR A 23 -6.65 -5.01 -25.00
N GLY A 24 -6.80 -5.27 -26.31
CA GLY A 24 -7.93 -5.97 -26.89
C GLY A 24 -8.60 -5.21 -28.05
N GLY A 25 -9.66 -5.79 -28.62
CA GLY A 25 -10.48 -5.15 -29.65
C GLY A 25 -11.40 -4.06 -29.08
N PHE A 26 -11.55 -2.96 -29.80
CA PHE A 26 -12.47 -1.87 -29.46
C PHE A 26 -13.19 -1.37 -30.72
N VAL A 27 -14.43 -0.94 -30.57
CA VAL A 27 -15.20 -0.25 -31.59
C VAL A 27 -14.86 1.24 -31.53
N GLY A 28 -14.53 1.87 -32.66
CA GLY A 28 -14.22 3.29 -32.73
C GLY A 28 -14.92 3.98 -33.90
N CYS A 29 -15.21 5.28 -33.75
CA CYS A 29 -15.79 6.08 -34.83
C CYS A 29 -14.81 6.21 -36.02
N GLY A 30 -15.33 6.11 -37.23
CA GLY A 30 -14.60 6.34 -38.49
C GLY A 30 -14.22 7.81 -38.70
N ASN A 31 -14.95 8.74 -38.08
CA ASN A 31 -14.73 10.18 -38.22
C ASN A 31 -13.60 10.73 -37.32
N TYR A 32 -12.59 9.93 -37.02
CA TYR A 32 -11.39 10.41 -36.29
C TYR A 32 -10.54 11.26 -37.25
N PRO A 33 -9.98 12.42 -36.84
CA PRO A 33 -9.83 12.92 -35.46
C PRO A 33 -11.01 13.71 -34.89
N ASP A 34 -11.99 14.09 -35.71
CA ASP A 34 -13.10 14.98 -35.32
C ASP A 34 -14.07 14.33 -34.31
N CYS A 35 -14.18 13.01 -34.33
CA CYS A 35 -14.92 12.23 -33.34
C CYS A 35 -14.04 11.12 -32.74
N ARG A 36 -13.66 11.28 -31.48
CA ARG A 36 -12.83 10.31 -30.72
C ARG A 36 -13.63 9.26 -29.94
N PHE A 37 -14.84 8.92 -30.37
CA PHE A 37 -15.65 7.90 -29.69
C PHE A 37 -15.00 6.52 -29.82
N THR A 38 -14.87 5.80 -28.69
CA THR A 38 -14.40 4.42 -28.61
C THR A 38 -15.21 3.63 -27.57
N ARG A 39 -15.41 2.33 -27.81
CA ARG A 39 -16.09 1.37 -26.92
C ARG A 39 -15.36 0.03 -26.92
N PRO A 40 -14.96 -0.57 -25.79
CA PRO A 40 -14.35 -1.89 -25.77
C PRO A 40 -15.30 -2.98 -26.28
N MET A 41 -14.79 -4.05 -26.90
CA MET A 41 -15.63 -5.18 -27.38
C MET A 41 -16.25 -6.01 -26.27
N ASN A 42 -15.65 -6.01 -25.08
CA ASN A 42 -16.07 -6.84 -23.94
C ASN A 42 -16.78 -6.03 -22.84
N GLY A 43 -17.38 -4.87 -23.18
CA GLY A 43 -18.09 -4.03 -22.22
C GLY A 43 -19.24 -3.25 -22.87
N ASP A 44 -20.32 -3.06 -22.13
CA ASP A 44 -21.51 -2.31 -22.54
C ASP A 44 -21.18 -0.87 -22.94
N ALA A 45 -22.04 -0.24 -23.76
CA ALA A 45 -21.82 1.12 -24.28
C ALA A 45 -21.82 2.24 -23.21
N ASN A 46 -22.22 1.91 -21.97
CA ASN A 46 -22.09 2.76 -20.79
C ASN A 46 -20.86 2.39 -19.92
N ASP A 47 -20.02 1.47 -20.37
CA ASP A 47 -18.77 1.06 -19.71
C ASP A 47 -17.65 2.06 -20.04
N THR A 48 -17.85 3.34 -19.71
CA THR A 48 -16.72 4.22 -19.40
C THR A 48 -16.09 3.86 -18.06
N GLY A 49 -16.68 2.91 -17.31
CA GLY A 49 -16.32 2.62 -15.92
C GLY A 49 -16.63 3.78 -14.97
N ASP A 50 -17.20 4.86 -15.51
CA ASP A 50 -17.41 6.14 -14.86
C ASP A 50 -18.93 6.38 -14.76
N ARG A 51 -19.48 6.36 -13.55
CA ARG A 51 -20.90 6.53 -13.23
C ARG A 51 -21.08 7.77 -12.36
N VAL A 52 -21.90 8.72 -12.80
CA VAL A 52 -22.28 9.88 -11.98
C VAL A 52 -23.22 9.42 -10.87
N LEU A 53 -22.88 9.72 -9.63
CA LEU A 53 -23.68 9.36 -8.45
C LEU A 53 -24.60 10.51 -8.00
N GLY A 54 -24.26 11.75 -8.33
CA GLY A 54 -25.05 12.95 -8.03
C GLY A 54 -24.19 14.21 -7.97
N GLU A 55 -24.67 15.23 -7.30
CA GLU A 55 -23.99 16.53 -7.12
C GLU A 55 -23.96 16.89 -5.62
N ASP A 56 -22.86 17.51 -5.18
CA ASP A 56 -22.68 18.02 -3.82
C ASP A 56 -22.04 19.40 -3.88
N ALA A 57 -22.71 20.42 -3.32
CA ALA A 57 -22.24 21.81 -3.29
C ALA A 57 -21.82 22.42 -4.64
N GLY A 58 -22.45 22.00 -5.75
CA GLY A 58 -22.09 22.46 -7.10
C GLY A 58 -21.10 21.55 -7.84
N ASP A 59 -20.53 20.56 -7.15
CA ASP A 59 -19.56 19.64 -7.72
C ASP A 59 -20.20 18.28 -8.05
N GLU A 60 -19.98 17.79 -9.27
CA GLU A 60 -20.40 16.46 -9.68
C GLU A 60 -19.60 15.37 -8.94
N ILE A 61 -20.29 14.40 -8.35
CA ILE A 61 -19.68 13.23 -7.70
C ILE A 61 -19.75 12.04 -8.66
N SER A 62 -18.59 11.56 -9.11
CA SER A 62 -18.47 10.46 -10.05
C SER A 62 -17.73 9.26 -9.45
N LEU A 63 -18.23 8.06 -9.71
CA LEU A 63 -17.56 6.79 -9.46
C LEU A 63 -16.78 6.39 -10.70
N LYS A 64 -15.47 6.29 -10.62
CA LYS A 64 -14.57 6.06 -11.74
C LYS A 64 -13.69 4.81 -11.54
N LYS A 65 -13.08 4.32 -12.60
CA LYS A 65 -12.16 3.15 -12.54
C LYS A 65 -10.69 3.57 -12.71
N GLY A 66 -9.84 3.18 -11.76
CA GLY A 66 -8.42 3.55 -11.76
C GLY A 66 -7.47 2.36 -11.62
N ARG A 67 -6.15 2.63 -11.69
CA ARG A 67 -5.09 1.62 -11.49
C ARG A 67 -5.20 0.86 -10.17
N PHE A 68 -5.73 1.52 -9.15
CA PHE A 68 -5.82 0.98 -7.79
C PHE A 68 -7.21 0.44 -7.43
N GLY A 69 -8.09 0.29 -8.43
CA GLY A 69 -9.49 -0.11 -8.24
C GLY A 69 -10.46 1.05 -8.49
N PRO A 70 -11.75 0.82 -8.24
CA PRO A 70 -12.77 1.86 -8.33
C PRO A 70 -12.57 2.93 -7.26
N TYR A 71 -12.87 4.18 -7.61
CA TYR A 71 -12.73 5.34 -6.73
C TYR A 71 -13.81 6.37 -7.03
N ILE A 72 -14.14 7.18 -6.04
CA ILE A 72 -15.03 8.33 -6.17
C ILE A 72 -14.19 9.58 -6.36
N GLN A 73 -14.67 10.51 -7.16
CA GLN A 73 -14.06 11.81 -7.41
C GLN A 73 -15.12 12.92 -7.32
N ARG A 74 -14.77 14.02 -6.64
CA ARG A 74 -15.55 15.27 -6.62
C ARG A 74 -15.03 16.21 -7.71
N GLY A 75 -15.89 16.58 -8.65
CA GLY A 75 -15.57 17.40 -9.81
C GLY A 75 -14.68 16.70 -10.84
N GLU A 76 -14.35 17.42 -11.91
CA GLU A 76 -13.42 16.97 -12.94
C GLU A 76 -11.99 17.44 -12.66
N ALA A 77 -11.01 16.75 -13.25
CA ALA A 77 -9.63 17.20 -13.19
C ALA A 77 -9.41 18.31 -14.22
N THR A 78 -9.17 19.53 -13.73
CA THR A 78 -8.87 20.70 -14.56
C THR A 78 -7.37 21.03 -14.51
N GLU A 79 -6.87 21.94 -15.36
CA GLU A 79 -5.47 22.40 -15.24
C GLU A 79 -5.21 23.11 -13.90
N GLU A 80 -6.22 23.80 -13.36
CA GLU A 80 -6.16 24.49 -12.07
C GLU A 80 -6.23 23.49 -10.89
N GLN A 81 -7.03 22.44 -11.01
CA GLN A 81 -7.12 21.35 -10.05
C GLN A 81 -6.87 19.99 -10.72
N PRO A 82 -5.60 19.62 -10.95
CA PRO A 82 -5.25 18.36 -11.63
C PRO A 82 -5.51 17.13 -10.74
N LYS A 83 -5.80 17.32 -9.45
CA LYS A 83 -6.05 16.26 -8.46
C LYS A 83 -7.27 16.63 -7.62
N PRO A 84 -8.48 16.55 -8.21
CA PRO A 84 -9.72 16.73 -7.46
C PRO A 84 -9.77 15.77 -6.25
N PRO A 85 -10.52 16.14 -5.20
CA PRO A 85 -10.76 15.26 -4.06
C PRO A 85 -11.29 13.91 -4.52
N ARG A 86 -10.67 12.83 -4.03
CA ARG A 86 -11.01 11.48 -4.43
C ARG A 86 -10.77 10.48 -3.32
N ALA A 87 -11.61 9.46 -3.26
CA ALA A 87 -11.56 8.40 -2.27
C ALA A 87 -11.64 7.04 -2.97
N SER A 88 -10.75 6.10 -2.61
CA SER A 88 -10.82 4.74 -3.15
C SER A 88 -11.90 3.94 -2.45
N LEU A 89 -12.58 3.05 -3.17
CA LEU A 89 -13.55 2.17 -2.54
C LEU A 89 -12.83 1.16 -1.63
N PRO A 90 -13.42 0.80 -0.48
CA PRO A 90 -12.90 -0.25 0.37
C PRO A 90 -12.89 -1.61 -0.33
N LYS A 91 -12.00 -2.50 0.11
CA LYS A 91 -11.94 -3.86 -0.42
C LYS A 91 -13.23 -4.60 -0.07
N GLY A 92 -13.91 -5.14 -1.08
CA GLY A 92 -15.16 -5.90 -0.91
C GLY A 92 -16.43 -5.10 -1.20
N TRP A 93 -16.34 -3.77 -1.30
CA TRP A 93 -17.48 -2.95 -1.70
C TRP A 93 -17.73 -3.08 -3.21
N ALA A 94 -19.00 -3.30 -3.57
CA ALA A 94 -19.43 -3.39 -4.96
C ALA A 94 -19.65 -2.00 -5.55
N ALA A 95 -19.00 -1.71 -6.68
CA ALA A 95 -19.15 -0.45 -7.40
C ALA A 95 -20.62 -0.16 -7.79
N SER A 96 -21.42 -1.19 -8.03
CA SER A 96 -22.85 -1.11 -8.36
C SER A 96 -23.72 -0.62 -7.20
N GLU A 97 -23.33 -0.92 -5.96
CA GLU A 97 -24.08 -0.58 -4.74
C GLU A 97 -23.72 0.80 -4.17
N MET A 98 -22.85 1.52 -4.86
CA MET A 98 -22.49 2.90 -4.51
C MET A 98 -23.63 3.86 -4.84
N ASP A 99 -23.88 4.75 -3.91
CA ASP A 99 -24.81 5.89 -4.00
C ASP A 99 -24.07 7.18 -3.62
N LEU A 100 -24.76 8.32 -3.76
CA LEU A 100 -24.21 9.63 -3.42
C LEU A 100 -23.82 9.71 -1.93
N GLU A 101 -24.65 9.19 -1.03
CA GLU A 101 -24.44 9.29 0.42
C GLU A 101 -23.16 8.58 0.86
N LYS A 102 -22.96 7.32 0.44
CA LYS A 102 -21.72 6.55 0.69
C LYS A 102 -20.52 7.22 0.04
N ALA A 103 -20.70 7.85 -1.11
CA ALA A 103 -19.64 8.58 -1.78
C ALA A 103 -19.17 9.79 -0.98
N LEU A 104 -20.10 10.55 -0.43
CA LEU A 104 -19.80 11.69 0.44
C LEU A 104 -19.14 11.24 1.75
N LEU A 105 -19.60 10.13 2.34
CA LEU A 105 -18.93 9.54 3.52
C LEU A 105 -17.46 9.22 3.23
N LEU A 106 -17.15 8.63 2.08
CA LEU A 106 -15.78 8.30 1.69
C LEU A 106 -14.93 9.55 1.39
N LEU A 107 -15.51 10.58 0.76
CA LEU A 107 -14.83 11.84 0.44
C LEU A 107 -14.51 12.67 1.70
N ASN A 108 -15.28 12.51 2.77
CA ASN A 108 -15.07 13.20 4.04
C ASN A 108 -14.02 12.52 4.94
N LEU A 109 -13.40 11.42 4.50
CA LEU A 109 -12.28 10.81 5.21
C LEU A 109 -10.98 11.62 4.98
N PRO A 110 -10.10 11.74 5.99
CA PRO A 110 -10.13 11.09 7.30
C PRO A 110 -11.12 11.73 8.30
N ARG A 111 -11.83 10.89 9.07
CA ARG A 111 -12.76 11.31 10.12
C ARG A 111 -12.01 11.53 11.43
N GLU A 112 -12.19 12.69 12.04
CA GLU A 112 -11.68 12.97 13.38
C GLU A 112 -12.60 12.34 14.45
N ILE A 113 -12.03 11.51 15.33
CA ILE A 113 -12.76 10.90 16.45
C ILE A 113 -12.71 11.83 17.68
N GLY A 114 -11.55 12.44 17.93
CA GLY A 114 -11.31 13.35 19.05
C GLY A 114 -9.89 13.22 19.64
N PRO A 115 -9.57 14.03 20.66
CA PRO A 115 -8.28 13.97 21.35
C PRO A 115 -8.17 12.70 22.20
N HIS A 116 -7.03 12.01 22.12
CA HIS A 116 -6.73 10.82 22.91
C HIS A 116 -6.68 11.17 24.42
N PRO A 117 -7.24 10.33 25.31
CA PRO A 117 -7.39 10.67 26.73
C PRO A 117 -6.08 10.84 27.50
N GLU A 118 -4.98 10.22 27.05
CA GLU A 118 -3.69 10.26 27.75
C GLU A 118 -2.78 11.43 27.35
N ASP A 119 -2.70 11.76 26.06
CA ASP A 119 -1.76 12.76 25.53
C ASP A 119 -2.43 13.92 24.79
N GLY A 120 -3.76 13.87 24.59
CA GLY A 120 -4.53 14.89 23.90
C GLY A 120 -4.31 14.94 22.38
N GLU A 121 -3.49 14.07 21.79
CA GLU A 121 -3.29 14.06 20.33
C GLU A 121 -4.54 13.54 19.61
N MET A 122 -4.85 14.13 18.46
CA MET A 122 -6.06 13.77 17.70
C MET A 122 -5.98 12.34 17.16
N ILE A 123 -7.07 11.59 17.38
CA ILE A 123 -7.30 10.29 16.77
C ILE A 123 -8.12 10.47 15.51
N GLU A 124 -7.61 9.92 14.41
CA GLU A 124 -8.24 9.95 13.09
C GLU A 124 -8.58 8.53 12.63
N ALA A 125 -9.75 8.34 12.01
CA ALA A 125 -10.11 7.12 11.29
C ALA A 125 -10.06 7.36 9.78
N GLY A 126 -9.52 6.40 9.03
CA GLY A 126 -9.45 6.51 7.58
C GLY A 126 -9.21 5.19 6.87
N ILE A 127 -9.12 5.27 5.55
CA ILE A 127 -8.86 4.11 4.69
C ILE A 127 -7.56 4.34 3.94
N GLY A 128 -6.64 3.39 4.06
CA GLY A 128 -5.32 3.45 3.43
C GLY A 128 -5.05 2.24 2.56
N ARG A 129 -3.81 2.16 2.04
CA ARG A 129 -3.35 1.04 1.19
C ARG A 129 -3.47 -0.36 1.81
N TYR A 130 -3.54 -0.45 3.14
CA TYR A 130 -3.62 -1.70 3.89
C TYR A 130 -5.01 -1.94 4.48
N GLY A 131 -6.01 -1.16 4.04
CA GLY A 131 -7.37 -1.21 4.55
C GLY A 131 -7.69 -0.11 5.57
N PRO A 132 -8.81 -0.26 6.28
CA PRO A 132 -9.30 0.71 7.26
C PRO A 132 -8.39 0.75 8.49
N PHE A 133 -8.22 1.93 9.07
CA PHE A 133 -7.33 2.14 10.22
C PHE A 133 -7.80 3.28 11.14
N VAL A 134 -7.33 3.22 12.38
CA VAL A 134 -7.25 4.39 13.28
C VAL A 134 -5.80 4.80 13.47
N LYS A 135 -5.57 6.10 13.52
CA LYS A 135 -4.26 6.73 13.62
C LYS A 135 -4.23 7.64 14.83
N HIS A 136 -3.10 7.58 15.54
CA HIS A 136 -2.76 8.47 16.64
C HIS A 136 -1.26 8.72 16.57
N GLY A 137 -0.87 9.98 16.32
CA GLY A 137 0.51 10.36 16.00
C GLY A 137 1.15 9.51 14.90
N ARG A 138 2.11 8.65 15.29
CA ARG A 138 2.85 7.72 14.39
C ARG A 138 2.36 6.27 14.47
N LEU A 139 1.34 6.00 15.27
CA LEU A 139 0.75 4.69 15.46
C LEU A 139 -0.47 4.53 14.55
N TYR A 140 -0.58 3.34 13.96
CA TYR A 140 -1.68 2.97 13.06
C TYR A 140 -2.18 1.59 13.48
N ALA A 141 -3.42 1.50 13.94
CA ALA A 141 -4.09 0.23 14.20
C ALA A 141 -5.06 -0.08 13.06
N ASN A 142 -5.03 -1.31 12.56
CA ASN A 142 -5.88 -1.75 11.47
C ASN A 142 -7.26 -2.12 12.02
N LEU A 143 -8.32 -1.69 11.35
CA LEU A 143 -9.68 -2.12 11.63
C LEU A 143 -10.01 -3.35 10.76
N LYS A 144 -11.01 -4.12 11.18
CA LYS A 144 -11.42 -5.34 10.47
C LYS A 144 -12.30 -5.03 9.28
N GLU A 145 -13.27 -4.15 9.48
CA GLU A 145 -14.30 -3.81 8.50
C GLU A 145 -14.19 -2.35 8.07
N ALA A 146 -14.65 -2.04 6.85
CA ALA A 146 -14.54 -0.69 6.30
C ALA A 146 -15.51 0.27 7.01
N GLU A 147 -16.67 -0.26 7.38
CA GLU A 147 -17.77 0.39 8.07
C GLU A 147 -17.35 0.92 9.44
N ASP A 148 -16.40 0.23 10.10
CA ASP A 148 -15.84 0.65 11.37
C ASP A 148 -15.23 2.06 11.29
N VAL A 149 -14.70 2.48 10.14
CA VAL A 149 -14.09 3.82 9.99
C VAL A 149 -15.11 4.93 10.26
N PHE A 150 -16.37 4.70 9.90
CA PHE A 150 -17.44 5.70 10.06
C PHE A 150 -18.05 5.69 11.46
N THR A 151 -18.08 4.54 12.12
CA THR A 151 -18.84 4.33 13.37
C THR A 151 -17.96 4.19 14.61
N ILE A 152 -16.66 3.96 14.46
CA ILE A 152 -15.76 3.74 15.60
C ILE A 152 -15.76 4.93 16.56
N GLY A 153 -15.98 4.63 17.83
CA GLY A 153 -15.91 5.59 18.93
C GLY A 153 -14.53 5.61 19.62
N MET A 154 -14.32 6.60 20.47
CA MET A 154 -13.07 6.83 21.22
C MET A 154 -12.57 5.57 21.93
N ASN A 155 -13.43 4.90 22.71
CA ASN A 155 -13.04 3.75 23.53
C ASN A 155 -12.44 2.61 22.70
N ARG A 156 -13.11 2.23 21.60
CA ARG A 156 -12.64 1.18 20.70
C ARG A 156 -11.40 1.61 19.92
N ALA A 157 -11.30 2.89 19.53
CA ALA A 157 -10.12 3.40 18.85
C ALA A 157 -8.87 3.32 19.75
N VAL A 158 -8.98 3.74 21.01
CA VAL A 158 -7.91 3.65 22.01
C VAL A 158 -7.53 2.18 22.27
N GLU A 159 -8.52 1.30 22.39
CA GLU A 159 -8.27 -0.14 22.58
C GLU A 159 -7.47 -0.75 21.42
N GLU A 160 -7.85 -0.48 20.17
CA GLU A 160 -7.14 -0.98 18.99
C GLU A 160 -5.73 -0.39 18.87
N LEU A 161 -5.55 0.89 19.23
CA LEU A 161 -4.24 1.53 19.31
C LEU A 161 -3.37 0.88 20.40
N ALA A 162 -3.91 0.62 21.59
CA ALA A 162 -3.19 -0.04 22.68
C ALA A 162 -2.76 -1.46 22.30
N LYS A 163 -3.66 -2.26 21.72
CA LYS A 163 -3.35 -3.59 21.16
C LYS A 163 -2.21 -3.50 20.14
N LYS A 164 -2.26 -2.49 19.26
CA LYS A 164 -1.22 -2.30 18.26
C LYS A 164 0.12 -1.91 18.87
N ALA A 165 0.13 -0.99 19.84
CA ALA A 165 1.32 -0.58 20.56
C ALA A 165 1.99 -1.78 21.25
N ALA A 166 1.21 -2.62 21.94
CA ALA A 166 1.69 -3.85 22.55
C ALA A 166 2.25 -4.84 21.50
N SER A 167 1.57 -5.00 20.37
CA SER A 167 2.02 -5.89 19.29
C SER A 167 3.32 -5.45 18.59
N ARG A 168 3.63 -4.14 18.59
CA ARG A 168 4.90 -3.65 18.03
C ARG A 168 6.11 -4.13 18.83
N GLY A 169 5.94 -4.36 20.13
CA GLY A 169 6.95 -4.99 20.98
C GLY A 169 7.24 -6.43 20.55
N GLY A 170 6.20 -7.25 20.36
CA GLY A 170 6.36 -8.70 20.14
C GLY A 170 6.69 -9.15 18.71
N ALA A 171 6.34 -8.38 17.67
CA ALA A 171 6.36 -8.89 16.28
C ALA A 171 7.48 -8.34 15.38
N ARG A 172 8.18 -7.26 15.76
CA ARG A 172 9.16 -6.60 14.85
C ARG A 172 10.44 -6.09 15.50
N GLY A 173 10.61 -6.22 16.81
CA GLY A 173 11.72 -5.56 17.49
C GLY A 173 12.10 -6.06 18.88
N SER A 174 11.26 -6.81 19.60
CA SER A 174 11.80 -7.59 20.72
C SER A 174 12.78 -8.60 20.13
N ALA A 175 14.05 -8.53 20.55
CA ALA A 175 14.99 -9.60 20.31
C ALA A 175 14.27 -10.90 20.70
N ALA A 176 13.95 -11.74 19.70
CA ALA A 176 13.25 -12.99 19.97
C ALA A 176 14.02 -13.72 21.06
N LYS A 177 13.33 -14.17 22.11
CA LYS A 177 14.00 -14.87 23.21
C LYS A 177 14.78 -16.05 22.60
N PRO A 178 16.09 -16.21 22.87
CA PRO A 178 16.85 -17.33 22.35
C PRO A 178 16.17 -18.65 22.69
N LEU A 179 16.09 -19.57 21.72
CA LEU A 179 15.63 -20.94 21.94
C LEU A 179 16.60 -21.69 22.86
N LYS A 180 17.90 -21.45 22.68
CA LYS A 180 18.97 -22.02 23.50
C LYS A 180 20.21 -21.13 23.46
N GLU A 181 20.83 -20.91 24.61
CA GLU A 181 22.17 -20.33 24.67
C GLU A 181 23.18 -21.48 24.65
N VAL A 182 24.03 -21.52 23.63
CA VAL A 182 24.95 -22.66 23.40
C VAL A 182 26.28 -22.43 24.13
N GLY A 183 26.69 -21.17 24.28
CA GLY A 183 27.92 -20.77 24.97
C GLY A 183 28.59 -19.59 24.30
N GLU A 184 29.89 -19.42 24.52
CA GLU A 184 30.72 -18.38 23.90
C GLU A 184 31.61 -18.96 22.80
N HIS A 185 31.90 -18.16 21.77
CA HIS A 185 32.79 -18.59 20.69
C HIS A 185 34.25 -18.68 21.17
N PRO A 186 34.93 -19.84 21.07
CA PRO A 186 36.28 -20.03 21.61
C PRO A 186 37.36 -19.10 21.05
N SER A 187 37.29 -18.77 19.75
CA SER A 187 38.31 -17.94 19.07
C SER A 187 38.00 -16.44 19.03
N GLU A 188 36.75 -16.06 18.70
CA GLU A 188 36.37 -14.66 18.48
C GLU A 188 35.71 -14.01 19.71
N GLY A 189 35.31 -14.79 20.71
CA GLY A 189 34.56 -14.33 21.88
C GLY A 189 33.12 -13.89 21.54
N GLY A 190 32.23 -13.97 22.53
CA GLY A 190 30.84 -13.53 22.42
C GLY A 190 29.81 -14.66 22.27
N PRO A 191 28.54 -14.37 22.56
CA PRO A 191 27.52 -15.40 22.76
C PRO A 191 27.05 -16.02 21.45
N ILE A 192 26.98 -17.36 21.45
CA ILE A 192 26.37 -18.20 20.43
C ILE A 192 24.98 -18.61 20.93
N GLN A 193 23.95 -18.22 20.19
CA GLN A 193 22.55 -18.43 20.56
C GLN A 193 21.78 -19.07 19.40
N VAL A 194 20.91 -20.03 19.70
CA VAL A 194 19.93 -20.56 18.75
C VAL A 194 18.68 -19.70 18.80
N MET A 195 18.22 -19.22 17.64
CA MET A 195 17.11 -18.28 17.50
C MET A 195 16.06 -18.86 16.55
N ALA A 196 14.78 -18.55 16.80
CA ALA A 196 13.70 -18.88 15.88
C ALA A 196 13.68 -17.88 14.71
N GLY A 197 13.67 -18.38 13.46
CA GLY A 197 13.65 -17.57 12.25
C GLY A 197 12.50 -17.93 11.31
N ARG A 198 12.17 -17.01 10.39
CA ARG A 198 11.13 -17.21 9.36
C ARG A 198 11.36 -18.45 8.48
N TYR A 199 12.62 -18.85 8.29
CA TYR A 199 13.02 -19.97 7.43
C TYR A 199 13.43 -21.22 8.22
N GLY A 200 13.13 -21.25 9.52
CA GLY A 200 13.57 -22.29 10.46
C GLY A 200 14.55 -21.75 11.51
N PRO A 201 14.88 -22.57 12.53
CA PRO A 201 15.83 -22.20 13.57
C PRO A 201 17.21 -21.91 12.98
N TYR A 202 17.97 -21.03 13.62
CA TYR A 202 19.33 -20.69 13.21
C TYR A 202 20.23 -20.39 14.40
N VAL A 203 21.51 -20.74 14.29
CA VAL A 203 22.56 -20.29 15.20
C VAL A 203 22.94 -18.85 14.83
N LYS A 204 22.96 -17.97 15.82
CA LYS A 204 23.38 -16.58 15.71
C LYS A 204 24.69 -16.40 16.48
N PHE A 205 25.70 -15.88 15.79
CA PHE A 205 26.94 -15.41 16.39
C PHE A 205 27.29 -14.06 15.78
N ALA A 206 27.30 -12.99 16.60
CA ALA A 206 27.47 -11.61 16.15
C ALA A 206 26.58 -11.25 14.94
N LYS A 207 27.18 -11.14 13.73
CA LYS A 207 26.49 -10.83 12.46
C LYS A 207 26.22 -12.06 11.60
N ILE A 208 26.68 -13.24 12.00
CA ILE A 208 26.55 -14.49 11.27
C ILE A 208 25.28 -15.20 11.74
N ASN A 209 24.44 -15.58 10.77
CA ASN A 209 23.23 -16.36 10.99
C ASN A 209 23.33 -17.68 10.21
N ALA A 210 23.52 -18.78 10.94
CA ALA A 210 23.66 -20.12 10.39
C ALA A 210 22.38 -20.95 10.58
N THR A 211 21.62 -21.11 9.50
CA THR A 211 20.39 -21.92 9.48
C THR A 211 20.69 -23.37 9.87
N LEU A 212 19.89 -23.92 10.78
CA LEU A 212 19.93 -25.33 11.13
C LEU A 212 19.39 -26.20 9.98
N PRO A 213 19.99 -27.37 9.72
CA PRO A 213 19.35 -28.42 8.93
C PRO A 213 18.01 -28.85 9.55
N LYS A 214 17.09 -29.35 8.72
CA LYS A 214 15.76 -29.79 9.17
C LYS A 214 15.80 -30.99 10.12
N ASP A 215 16.88 -31.75 10.06
CA ASP A 215 17.07 -32.97 10.85
C ASP A 215 17.69 -32.68 12.23
N MET A 216 18.05 -31.42 12.51
CA MET A 216 18.66 -31.01 13.78
C MET A 216 17.66 -30.23 14.63
N GLU A 217 17.47 -30.68 15.87
CA GLU A 217 16.61 -30.00 16.83
C GLU A 217 17.33 -28.81 17.49
N PRO A 218 16.66 -27.66 17.66
CA PRO A 218 17.27 -26.46 18.21
C PRO A 218 17.71 -26.61 19.68
N GLU A 219 17.09 -27.53 20.42
CA GLU A 219 17.38 -27.76 21.84
C GLU A 219 18.58 -28.69 22.07
N SER A 220 18.94 -29.53 21.12
CA SER A 220 20.01 -30.53 21.26
C SER A 220 21.37 -30.07 20.70
N ILE A 221 21.43 -28.90 20.06
CA ILE A 221 22.70 -28.38 19.51
C ILE A 221 23.76 -28.22 20.58
N THR A 222 24.95 -28.74 20.29
CA THR A 222 26.17 -28.55 21.08
C THR A 222 27.01 -27.38 20.55
N LEU A 223 27.96 -26.92 21.35
CA LEU A 223 28.89 -25.85 20.98
C LEU A 223 29.67 -26.18 19.69
N GLU A 224 30.16 -27.41 19.59
CA GLU A 224 30.94 -27.89 18.45
C GLU A 224 30.13 -27.84 17.15
N GLN A 225 28.90 -28.35 17.16
CA GLN A 225 28.00 -28.33 16.00
C GLN A 225 27.63 -26.90 15.60
N ALA A 226 27.44 -26.01 16.59
CA ALA A 226 27.15 -24.60 16.33
C ALA A 226 28.32 -23.91 15.61
N LEU A 227 29.56 -24.20 16.04
CA LEU A 227 30.78 -23.68 15.42
C LEU A 227 30.95 -24.19 13.98
N GLU A 228 30.70 -25.48 13.73
CA GLU A 228 30.75 -26.04 12.37
C GLU A 228 29.76 -25.34 11.43
N LEU A 229 28.54 -25.09 11.89
CA LEU A 229 27.52 -24.38 11.11
C LEU A 229 27.92 -22.91 10.85
N ILE A 230 28.50 -22.24 11.84
CA ILE A 230 29.02 -20.87 11.70
C ILE A 230 30.16 -20.85 10.68
N GLU A 231 31.17 -21.70 10.82
CA GLU A 231 32.30 -21.80 9.89
C GLU A 231 31.85 -22.15 8.48
N ALA A 232 30.95 -23.12 8.33
CA ALA A 232 30.39 -23.51 7.03
C ALA A 232 29.68 -22.33 6.36
N LYS A 233 29.02 -21.47 7.14
CA LYS A 233 28.41 -20.22 6.63
C LYS A 233 29.43 -19.14 6.33
N VAL A 234 30.51 -19.00 7.09
CA VAL A 234 31.60 -18.08 6.73
C VAL A 234 32.27 -18.54 5.43
N LYS A 235 32.54 -19.84 5.28
CA LYS A 235 33.14 -20.46 4.08
C LYS A 235 32.22 -20.36 2.86
N LYS A 236 30.92 -20.64 3.00
CA LYS A 236 29.92 -20.46 1.92
C LYS A 236 29.55 -18.99 1.67
N GLY A 237 29.79 -18.14 2.65
CA GLY A 237 29.49 -16.71 2.64
C GLY A 237 30.58 -15.83 2.03
N GLY A 238 31.49 -16.41 1.23
CA GLY A 238 32.52 -15.72 0.45
C GLY A 238 31.98 -14.75 -0.61
N LYS A 239 31.18 -13.76 -0.21
CA LYS A 239 31.12 -12.46 -0.87
C LYS A 239 31.87 -11.50 0.03
N LYS A 240 33.02 -11.07 -0.49
CA LYS A 240 33.87 -9.95 -0.04
C LYS A 240 33.08 -8.92 0.78
N PRO A 241 33.60 -8.42 1.92
CA PRO A 241 33.02 -7.24 2.56
C PRO A 241 32.95 -6.14 1.50
N ALA A 242 31.73 -5.61 1.29
CA ALA A 242 31.50 -4.50 0.39
C ALA A 242 32.46 -3.37 0.78
N THR A 243 33.35 -3.02 -0.14
CA THR A 243 34.21 -1.84 -0.06
C THR A 243 33.36 -0.67 0.42
N LYS A 244 33.75 -0.06 1.55
CA LYS A 244 33.14 1.16 2.06
C LYS A 244 32.98 2.13 0.89
N LYS A 245 31.74 2.43 0.50
CA LYS A 245 31.45 3.46 -0.49
C LYS A 245 32.08 4.76 0.00
N LYS A 246 33.08 5.24 -0.74
CA LYS A 246 33.67 6.57 -0.60
C LYS A 246 32.52 7.59 -0.55
N PRO A 247 32.52 8.55 0.40
CA PRO A 247 31.49 9.58 0.45
C PRO A 247 31.41 10.30 -0.89
N ALA A 248 30.21 10.39 -1.46
CA ALA A 248 29.96 11.14 -2.68
C ALA A 248 30.37 12.61 -2.45
N ALA A 249 31.26 13.10 -3.31
CA ALA A 249 31.68 14.50 -3.31
C ALA A 249 30.44 15.40 -3.46
N LYS A 250 30.28 16.32 -2.52
CA LYS A 250 29.25 17.36 -2.56
C LYS A 250 29.35 18.13 -3.88
N LYS A 251 28.34 17.98 -4.75
CA LYS A 251 28.16 18.87 -5.91
C LYS A 251 27.97 20.28 -5.37
N LYS A 252 28.90 21.18 -5.72
CA LYS A 252 28.79 22.62 -5.47
C LYS A 252 27.53 23.15 -6.17
N THR A 253 26.68 23.81 -5.41
CA THR A 253 25.57 24.62 -5.91
C THR A 253 26.13 25.82 -6.69
N PRO A 254 25.66 26.09 -7.93
CA PRO A 254 26.04 27.29 -8.66
C PRO A 254 25.49 28.55 -7.98
N ALA A 255 26.35 29.56 -7.88
CA ALA A 255 26.08 30.83 -7.21
C ALA A 255 24.93 31.61 -7.88
N LYS A 256 24.00 32.10 -7.06
CA LYS A 256 22.98 33.08 -7.46
C LYS A 256 23.67 34.37 -7.90
N LYS A 257 23.37 34.82 -9.12
CA LYS A 257 23.67 36.18 -9.58
C LYS A 257 22.81 37.18 -8.80
N LYS A 258 23.48 38.21 -8.28
CA LYS A 258 22.91 39.39 -7.63
C LYS A 258 22.25 40.28 -8.71
N PRO A 259 21.05 40.84 -8.49
CA PRO A 259 20.55 41.93 -9.33
C PRO A 259 21.41 43.18 -9.11
N ALA A 260 21.77 43.85 -10.20
CA ALA A 260 22.36 45.18 -10.18
C ALA A 260 21.28 46.23 -9.84
N ALA A 261 21.76 47.37 -9.36
CA ALA A 261 21.02 48.55 -8.93
C ALA A 261 20.00 49.06 -9.96
#